data_AF-A0A967VUK9-F1
#
_entry.id   AF-A0A967VUK9-F1
#
_cell.length_a   1.000
_cell.length_b   1.000
_cell.length_c   1.000
_cell.angle_alpha   90.00
_cell.angle_beta   90.00
_cell.angle_gamma   90.00
#
_symmetry.space_group_name_H-M   'P 1'
#
loop_
_entity.id
_entity.type
_entity.pdbx_description
1 polymer ?
#
loop_
_entity_poly.entity_id
_entity_poly.type
_entity_poly.pdbx_seq_one_letter_code
_entity_poly.pdbx_strand_id
1 'polypeptide(L)'
;MNRRDPRESGGVATLPVADRQPPYAPEAEISVLGGMLIDGDAVSKAIEVVDDSMFYREANRRIFRAMARLFQRGEVVDPVTVSEELKKTDELEQAGGMPYLAELLDAVPTAANIEYHARIV
;
A
#
# COMPACT_ATOMS: atom_id res chain seq x y z
N MET A 1 25.34 51.36 39.18
CA MET A 1 25.57 49.91 39.26
C MET A 1 24.98 49.23 38.03
N ASN A 2 25.83 48.87 37.09
CA ASN A 2 25.50 48.03 35.94
C ASN A 2 25.57 46.56 36.41
N ARG A 3 24.46 45.82 36.38
CA ARG A 3 24.49 44.35 36.42
C ARG A 3 23.81 43.84 35.16
N ARG A 4 24.65 43.32 34.28
CA ARG A 4 24.27 42.55 33.09
C ARG A 4 23.66 41.24 33.56
N ASP A 5 22.55 40.85 32.94
CA ASP A 5 22.25 39.45 32.60
C ASP A 5 21.30 39.47 31.38
N PRO A 6 21.83 39.28 30.15
CA PRO A 6 21.05 38.89 28.98
C PRO A 6 21.01 37.35 28.89
N ARG A 7 19.98 36.79 28.20
CA ARG A 7 19.70 35.35 27.90
C ARG A 7 18.60 34.81 28.83
N GLU A 8 17.48 34.23 28.39
CA GLU A 8 17.23 33.41 27.20
C GLU A 8 15.80 33.55 26.66
N SER A 9 15.74 33.47 25.34
CA SER A 9 14.57 33.47 24.49
C SER A 9 13.61 32.33 24.83
N GLY A 10 12.42 32.66 25.31
CA GLY A 10 11.26 31.77 25.23
C GLY A 10 10.77 31.72 23.79
N GLY A 11 11.46 30.96 22.94
CA GLY A 11 11.02 30.69 21.58
C GLY A 11 9.62 30.10 21.62
N VAL A 12 8.67 30.80 21.01
CA VAL A 12 7.42 30.18 20.54
C VAL A 12 7.84 28.99 19.70
N ALA A 13 7.66 27.79 20.25
CA ALA A 13 7.83 26.55 19.53
C ALA A 13 6.85 26.60 18.36
N THR A 14 7.34 27.04 17.21
CA THR A 14 6.68 26.84 15.93
C THR A 14 6.65 25.33 15.78
N LEU A 15 5.48 24.73 16.05
CA LEU A 15 5.22 23.34 15.73
C LEU A 15 5.72 23.13 14.30
N PRO A 16 6.58 22.13 14.04
CA PRO A 16 7.04 21.88 12.68
C PRO A 16 5.78 21.70 11.84
N VAL A 17 5.60 22.60 10.87
CA VAL A 17 4.52 22.54 9.91
C VAL A 17 4.68 21.19 9.24
N ALA A 18 3.75 20.27 9.54
CA ALA A 18 3.69 18.97 8.92
C ALA A 18 3.87 19.17 7.42
N ASP A 19 4.99 18.68 6.91
CA ASP A 19 5.30 18.70 5.50
C ASP A 19 4.11 18.02 4.80
N ARG A 20 3.49 18.77 3.90
CA ARG A 20 2.19 18.48 3.29
C ARG A 20 2.33 17.38 2.24
N GLN A 21 2.73 16.20 2.68
CA GLN A 21 2.45 14.96 1.98
C GLN A 21 1.16 14.40 2.60
N PRO A 22 0.16 13.96 1.82
CA PRO A 22 -0.91 13.13 2.40
C PRO A 22 -0.24 11.99 3.19
N PRO A 23 -0.78 11.57 4.35
CA PRO A 23 -0.16 10.54 5.19
C PRO A 23 -0.19 9.20 4.44
N TYR A 24 0.76 9.04 3.54
CA TYR A 24 0.81 7.93 2.62
C TYR A 24 1.54 6.79 3.32
N ALA A 25 0.88 5.65 3.50
CA ALA A 25 1.42 4.49 4.20
C ALA A 25 1.81 3.40 3.17
N PRO A 26 3.03 3.46 2.57
CA PRO A 26 3.45 2.48 1.58
C PRO A 26 3.46 1.05 2.13
N GLU A 27 3.70 0.87 3.43
CA GLU A 27 3.59 -0.41 4.12
C GLU A 27 2.15 -0.94 4.14
N ALA A 28 1.14 -0.05 4.14
CA ALA A 28 -0.26 -0.43 4.09
C ALA A 28 -0.65 -0.90 2.68
N GLU A 29 -0.17 -0.24 1.61
CA GLU A 29 -0.36 -0.72 0.23
C GLU A 29 0.19 -2.15 0.07
N ILE A 30 1.43 -2.37 0.53
CA ILE A 30 2.09 -3.69 0.46
C ILE A 30 1.31 -4.72 1.29
N SER A 31 0.84 -4.33 2.47
CA SER A 31 0.04 -5.21 3.35
C SER A 31 -1.27 -5.65 2.71
N VAL A 32 -1.97 -4.73 2.02
CA VAL A 32 -3.21 -5.06 1.31
C VAL A 32 -2.92 -6.01 0.15
N LEU A 33 -1.99 -5.67 -0.74
CA LEU A 33 -1.70 -6.52 -1.90
C LEU A 33 -1.15 -7.90 -1.51
N GLY A 34 -0.22 -7.94 -0.55
CA GLY A 34 0.32 -9.20 -0.04
C GLY A 34 -0.74 -10.05 0.65
N GLY A 35 -1.62 -9.44 1.46
CA GLY A 35 -2.72 -10.16 2.09
C GLY A 35 -3.72 -10.73 1.07
N MET A 36 -4.03 -9.99 0.00
CA MET A 36 -4.86 -10.47 -1.11
C MET A 36 -4.22 -11.64 -1.89
N LEU A 37 -2.89 -11.71 -1.97
CA LEU A 37 -2.18 -12.82 -2.60
C LEU A 37 -2.12 -14.08 -1.72
N ILE A 38 -2.26 -13.94 -0.40
CA ILE A 38 -2.18 -15.03 0.57
C ILE A 38 -3.55 -15.68 0.80
N ASP A 39 -4.61 -14.87 0.87
CA ASP A 39 -5.94 -15.31 1.27
C ASP A 39 -7.02 -14.77 0.31
N GLY A 40 -7.77 -15.69 -0.31
CA GLY A 40 -8.88 -15.34 -1.21
C GLY A 40 -10.01 -14.60 -0.51
N ASP A 41 -10.28 -14.88 0.78
CA ASP A 41 -11.30 -14.13 1.55
C ASP A 41 -10.88 -12.67 1.71
N ALA A 42 -9.58 -12.42 1.85
CA ALA A 42 -9.00 -11.08 1.97
C ALA A 42 -9.18 -10.24 0.70
N VAL A 43 -9.21 -10.87 -0.48
CA VAL A 43 -9.51 -10.21 -1.77
C VAL A 43 -10.90 -9.59 -1.74
N SER A 44 -11.91 -10.37 -1.35
CA SER A 44 -13.30 -9.91 -1.23
C SER A 44 -13.40 -8.68 -0.34
N LYS A 45 -12.82 -8.76 0.86
CA LYS A 45 -12.85 -7.67 1.86
C LYS A 45 -12.12 -6.42 1.38
N ALA A 46 -10.96 -6.58 0.73
CA ALA A 46 -10.19 -5.46 0.21
C ALA A 46 -10.93 -4.72 -0.90
N ILE A 47 -11.57 -5.43 -1.83
CA ILE A 47 -12.33 -4.83 -2.94
C ILE A 47 -13.55 -4.05 -2.45
N GLU A 48 -14.13 -4.39 -1.29
CA GLU A 48 -15.26 -3.64 -0.71
C GLU A 48 -14.85 -2.27 -0.16
N VAL A 49 -13.59 -2.07 0.19
CA VAL A 49 -13.13 -0.87 0.93
C VAL A 49 -12.02 -0.08 0.23
N VAL A 50 -11.33 -0.70 -0.73
CA VAL A 50 -10.21 -0.09 -1.48
C VAL A 50 -10.51 -0.12 -2.97
N ASP A 51 -10.14 0.95 -3.68
CA ASP A 51 -10.09 0.98 -5.15
C ASP A 51 -8.68 1.30 -5.66
N ASP A 52 -8.43 1.11 -6.96
CA ASP A 52 -7.08 1.28 -7.52
C ASP A 52 -6.54 2.71 -7.40
N SER A 53 -7.40 3.72 -7.34
CA SER A 53 -6.97 5.12 -7.19
C SER A 53 -6.38 5.43 -5.81
N MET A 54 -6.68 4.60 -4.81
CA MET A 54 -6.17 4.76 -3.44
C MET A 54 -4.69 4.42 -3.33
N PHE A 55 -4.14 3.57 -4.20
CA PHE A 55 -2.71 3.23 -4.25
C PHE A 55 -1.90 4.37 -4.89
N TYR A 56 -0.69 4.66 -4.41
CA TYR A 56 0.14 5.76 -4.90
C TYR A 56 1.10 5.28 -5.98
N ARG A 57 1.64 4.08 -5.80
CA ARG A 57 2.52 3.46 -6.79
C ARG A 57 1.67 2.93 -7.93
N GLU A 58 1.93 3.41 -9.14
CA GLU A 58 1.25 2.91 -10.35
C GLU A 58 1.39 1.39 -10.52
N ALA A 59 2.52 0.81 -10.10
CA ALA A 59 2.71 -0.64 -10.07
C ALA A 59 1.67 -1.35 -9.18
N ASN A 60 1.38 -0.79 -8.00
CA ASN A 60 0.40 -1.34 -7.07
C ASN A 60 -1.02 -1.21 -7.60
N ARG A 61 -1.34 -0.09 -8.26
CA ARG A 61 -2.63 0.10 -8.96
C ARG A 61 -2.88 -1.01 -9.97
N ARG A 62 -1.88 -1.30 -10.81
CA ARG A 62 -1.95 -2.34 -11.84
C ARG A 62 -2.18 -3.71 -11.22
N ILE A 63 -1.44 -4.04 -10.16
CA ILE A 63 -1.57 -5.30 -9.45
C ILE A 63 -2.98 -5.45 -8.86
N PHE A 64 -3.46 -4.44 -8.12
CA PHE A 64 -4.82 -4.45 -7.58
C PHE A 64 -5.88 -4.63 -8.66
N ARG A 65 -5.76 -3.90 -9.78
CA ARG A 65 -6.70 -4.00 -10.91
C ARG A 65 -6.70 -5.39 -11.52
N ALA A 66 -5.54 -6.03 -11.65
CA ALA A 66 -5.43 -7.41 -12.12
C ALA A 66 -6.12 -8.39 -11.15
N MET A 67 -5.89 -8.24 -9.84
CA MET A 67 -6.55 -9.04 -8.81
C MET A 67 -8.08 -8.88 -8.85
N ALA A 68 -8.57 -7.64 -8.97
CA ALA A 68 -9.99 -7.34 -9.06
C ALA A 68 -10.64 -7.98 -10.29
N ARG A 69 -9.96 -7.96 -11.44
CA ARG A 69 -10.43 -8.63 -12.67
C ARG A 69 -10.53 -10.14 -12.52
N LEU A 70 -9.52 -10.78 -11.91
CA LEU A 70 -9.53 -12.21 -11.62
C LEU A 70 -10.69 -12.56 -10.68
N PHE A 71 -10.83 -11.81 -9.60
CA PHE A 71 -11.92 -11.99 -8.63
C PHE A 71 -13.31 -11.84 -9.27
N GLN A 72 -13.51 -10.83 -10.11
CA GLN A 72 -14.78 -10.64 -10.84
C GLN A 72 -15.12 -11.81 -11.77
N ARG A 73 -14.12 -12.54 -12.27
CA ARG A 73 -14.32 -13.75 -13.08
C ARG A 73 -14.42 -15.04 -12.26
N GLY A 74 -14.33 -14.95 -10.93
CA GLY A 74 -14.32 -16.11 -10.03
C GLY A 74 -13.03 -16.93 -10.15
N GLU A 75 -11.94 -16.33 -10.62
CA GLU A 75 -10.64 -16.98 -10.70
C GLU A 75 -9.88 -16.80 -9.38
N VAL A 76 -8.97 -17.74 -9.10
CA VAL A 76 -8.06 -17.64 -7.97
C VAL A 76 -7.18 -16.41 -8.13
N VAL A 77 -6.93 -15.71 -7.03
CA VAL A 77 -5.98 -14.60 -6.96
C VAL A 77 -4.74 -15.08 -6.22
N ASP A 78 -3.69 -15.37 -6.99
CA ASP A 78 -2.39 -15.78 -6.49
C ASP A 78 -1.28 -15.17 -7.40
N PRO A 79 0.01 -15.24 -7.03
CA PRO A 79 1.07 -14.59 -7.80
C PRO A 79 1.14 -15.06 -9.25
N VAL A 80 0.85 -16.34 -9.50
CA VAL A 80 0.92 -16.92 -10.85
C VAL A 80 -0.22 -16.35 -11.70
N THR A 81 -1.46 -16.46 -11.25
CA THR A 81 -2.64 -15.95 -11.98
C THR A 81 -2.59 -14.44 -12.17
N VAL A 82 -2.16 -13.68 -11.15
CA VAL A 82 -1.96 -12.23 -11.25
C VAL A 82 -0.89 -11.91 -12.30
N SER A 83 0.22 -12.64 -12.32
CA SER A 83 1.25 -12.41 -13.34
C SER A 83 0.78 -12.70 -14.75
N GLU A 84 -0.01 -13.76 -14.95
CA GLU A 84 -0.60 -14.10 -16.24
C GLU A 84 -1.64 -13.06 -16.67
N GLU A 85 -2.44 -12.55 -15.74
CA GLU A 85 -3.38 -11.47 -16.01
C GLU A 85 -2.68 -10.17 -16.42
N LEU A 86 -1.60 -9.82 -15.72
CA LEU A 86 -0.77 -8.66 -16.07
C LEU A 86 -0.05 -8.82 -17.42
N LYS A 87 0.33 -10.05 -17.81
CA LYS A 87 0.91 -10.32 -19.14
C LYS A 87 -0.12 -10.13 -20.25
N LYS A 88 -1.37 -10.54 -20.05
CA LYS A 88 -2.44 -10.37 -21.04
C LYS A 88 -2.67 -8.90 -21.39
N THR A 89 -2.37 -7.98 -20.46
CA THR A 89 -2.51 -6.54 -20.66
C THR A 89 -1.20 -5.79 -20.90
N ASP A 90 -0.08 -6.51 -21.06
CA ASP A 90 1.25 -5.93 -21.27
C ASP A 90 1.73 -5.03 -20.09
N GLU A 91 1.22 -5.30 -18.89
CA GLU A 91 1.45 -4.50 -17.68
C GLU A 91 2.45 -5.14 -16.71
N LEU A 92 2.84 -6.41 -16.91
CA LEU A 92 3.67 -7.16 -15.94
C LEU A 92 5.01 -6.48 -15.63
N GLU A 93 5.77 -6.08 -16.65
CA GLU A 93 7.07 -5.42 -16.43
C GLU A 93 6.88 -4.06 -15.74
N GLN A 94 5.84 -3.35 -16.11
CA GLN A 94 5.50 -2.04 -15.54
C GLN A 94 4.95 -2.13 -14.10
N ALA A 95 4.51 -3.33 -13.70
CA ALA A 95 4.13 -3.68 -12.34
C ALA A 95 5.31 -4.18 -11.49
N GLY A 96 6.53 -4.25 -12.05
CA GLY A 96 7.73 -4.75 -11.34
C GLY A 96 8.00 -6.25 -11.53
N GLY A 97 7.17 -6.94 -12.31
CA GLY A 97 7.35 -8.35 -12.66
C GLY A 97 7.09 -9.34 -11.53
N MET A 98 7.34 -10.61 -11.81
CA MET A 98 7.28 -11.69 -10.82
C MET A 98 8.08 -11.43 -9.53
N PRO A 99 9.29 -10.83 -9.57
CA PRO A 99 10.04 -10.54 -8.35
C PRO A 99 9.29 -9.63 -7.39
N TYR A 100 8.56 -8.64 -7.90
CA TYR A 100 7.80 -7.74 -7.03
C TYR A 100 6.57 -8.42 -6.42
N LEU A 101 5.88 -9.29 -7.17
CA LEU A 101 4.80 -10.10 -6.61
C LEU A 101 5.29 -11.03 -5.47
N ALA A 102 6.51 -11.57 -5.59
CA ALA A 102 7.12 -12.36 -4.52
C ALA A 102 7.49 -11.49 -3.31
N GLU A 103 8.02 -10.27 -3.53
CA GLU A 103 8.30 -9.32 -2.45
C GLU A 103 7.03 -8.96 -1.66
N LEU A 104 5.90 -8.77 -2.32
CA LEU A 104 4.61 -8.50 -1.67
C LEU A 104 4.17 -9.65 -0.74
N LEU A 105 4.42 -10.90 -1.13
CA LEU A 105 4.15 -12.06 -0.27
C LEU A 105 5.09 -12.08 0.94
N ASP A 106 6.38 -11.86 0.72
CA ASP A 106 7.40 -11.91 1.78
C ASP A 106 7.23 -10.78 2.80
N ALA A 107 6.69 -9.63 2.36
CA ALA A 107 6.45 -8.48 3.21
C ALA A 107 5.26 -8.65 4.18
N VAL A 108 4.37 -9.62 3.94
CA VAL A 108 3.17 -9.83 4.76
C VAL A 108 3.27 -11.15 5.52
N PRO A 109 3.59 -11.13 6.82
CA PRO A 109 3.80 -12.36 7.58
C PRO A 109 2.52 -13.18 7.77
N THR A 110 1.34 -12.53 7.78
CA THR A 110 0.03 -13.18 7.90
C THR A 110 -1.09 -12.33 7.28
N ALA A 111 -2.08 -12.93 6.64
CA ALA A 111 -3.30 -12.24 6.17
C ALA A 111 -4.25 -11.77 7.31
N ALA A 112 -4.00 -12.20 8.56
CA ALA A 112 -4.90 -12.02 9.71
C ALA A 112 -5.21 -10.56 10.08
N ASN A 113 -4.45 -9.57 9.57
CA ASN A 113 -4.61 -8.16 9.92
C ASN A 113 -5.05 -7.26 8.76
N ILE A 114 -5.45 -7.85 7.62
CA ILE A 114 -5.72 -7.09 6.39
C ILE A 114 -6.85 -6.06 6.54
N GLU A 115 -7.89 -6.35 7.32
CA GLU A 115 -9.00 -5.42 7.55
C GLU A 115 -8.57 -4.14 8.30
N TYR A 116 -7.54 -4.22 9.15
CA TYR A 116 -6.97 -3.04 9.81
C TYR A 116 -6.16 -2.20 8.82
N HIS A 117 -5.34 -2.86 7.99
CA HIS A 117 -4.51 -2.17 7.00
C HIS A 117 -5.32 -1.56 5.85
N ALA A 118 -6.37 -2.24 5.38
CA ALA A 118 -7.23 -1.75 4.31
C ALA A 118 -7.98 -0.45 4.66
N ARG A 119 -8.21 -0.17 5.96
CA ARG A 119 -8.88 1.05 6.43
C ARG A 119 -7.97 2.27 6.56
N ILE A 120 -6.65 2.08 6.47
CA ILE A 120 -5.64 3.14 6.63
C ILE A 120 -4.86 3.42 5.34
N VAL A 121 -5.22 2.76 4.24
CA VAL A 121 -4.73 3.10 2.88
C VAL A 121 -5.41 4.37 2.39
#